data_AF-A0A5M6CLH8-F1
#
_entry.id   AF-A0A5M6CLH8-F1
#
_cell.length_a   1.000
_cell.length_b   1.000
_cell.length_c   1.000
_cell.angle_alpha   90.00
_cell.angle_beta   90.00
_cell.angle_gamma   90.00
#
_symmetry.space_group_name_H-M   'P 1'
#
loop_
_entity.id
_entity.type
_entity.pdbx_description
1 polymer ?
#
loop_
_entity_poly.entity_id
_entity_poly.type
_entity_poly.pdbx_seq_one_letter_code
_entity_poly.pdbx_strand_id
1 'polypeptide(L)'
;MFYQYITHLGQIAFPENHYKLNLQIDNYSLVNTSIEFRSELIRVIQEAFTNIIKHAKSSQVDLYIYKEIEKLCIIIKDNGKGFGLISKQNTLGINNMKNRMKKFQAVFTLNSNEQGVEVIISIPENTIRKNI
;
A
#
# COMPACT_ATOMS: atom_id res chain seq x y z
N MET A 1 -9.20 -12.77 -10.16
CA MET A 1 -9.68 -12.21 -8.86
C MET A 1 -8.84 -10.97 -8.49
N PHE A 2 -9.38 -10.03 -7.71
CA PHE A 2 -8.73 -8.73 -7.46
C PHE A 2 -7.33 -8.85 -6.83
N TYR A 3 -7.10 -9.77 -5.89
CA TYR A 3 -5.78 -9.98 -5.30
C TYR A 3 -4.71 -10.45 -6.32
N GLN A 4 -5.10 -11.21 -7.35
CA GLN A 4 -4.19 -11.65 -8.42
C GLN A 4 -3.67 -10.46 -9.22
N TYR A 5 -4.52 -9.45 -9.43
CA TYR A 5 -4.11 -8.20 -10.07
C TYR A 5 -3.07 -7.45 -9.23
N ILE A 6 -3.27 -7.35 -7.92
CA ILE A 6 -2.28 -6.74 -7.00
C ILE A 6 -0.97 -7.54 -7.01
N THR A 7 -1.05 -8.87 -7.01
CA THR A 7 0.11 -9.76 -7.07
C THR A 7 0.91 -9.52 -8.36
N HIS A 8 0.22 -9.50 -9.49
CA HIS A 8 0.83 -9.25 -10.80
C HIS A 8 1.44 -7.85 -10.90
N LEU A 9 0.76 -6.83 -10.35
CA LEU A 9 1.29 -5.46 -10.26
C LEU A 9 2.62 -5.44 -9.49
N GLY A 10 2.69 -6.14 -8.35
CA GLY A 10 3.92 -6.27 -7.55
C GLY A 10 5.06 -6.92 -8.32
N GLN A 11 4.79 -8.03 -9.00
CA GLN A 11 5.80 -8.76 -9.79
C GLN A 11 6.34 -7.94 -10.97
N ILE A 12 5.47 -7.16 -11.64
CA ILE A 12 5.91 -6.24 -12.70
C ILE A 12 6.75 -5.11 -12.13
N ALA A 13 6.33 -4.52 -11.01
CA ALA A 13 7.02 -3.39 -10.40
C ALA A 13 8.38 -3.78 -9.80
N PHE A 14 8.49 -5.00 -9.26
CA PHE A 14 9.67 -5.50 -8.57
C PHE A 14 10.09 -6.88 -9.11
N PRO A 15 10.81 -6.93 -10.24
CA PRO A 15 11.32 -8.17 -10.79
C PRO A 15 12.30 -8.86 -9.84
N GLU A 16 12.22 -10.20 -9.75
CA GLU A 16 12.95 -11.02 -8.77
C GLU A 16 14.48 -10.94 -8.88
N ASN A 17 15.00 -10.55 -10.06
CA ASN A 17 16.44 -10.38 -10.28
C ASN A 17 17.02 -9.13 -9.59
N HIS A 18 16.16 -8.20 -9.14
CA HIS A 18 16.58 -6.95 -8.50
C HIS A 18 16.00 -6.76 -7.10
N TYR A 19 14.85 -7.38 -6.81
CA TYR A 19 14.14 -7.18 -5.55
C TYR A 19 13.70 -8.50 -4.94
N LYS A 20 13.84 -8.60 -3.62
CA LYS A 20 13.10 -9.59 -2.83
C LYS A 20 11.70 -9.05 -2.54
N LEU A 21 10.71 -9.55 -3.27
CA LEU A 21 9.32 -9.17 -3.08
C LEU A 21 8.61 -10.20 -2.19
N ASN A 22 8.03 -9.75 -1.08
CA ASN A 22 7.20 -10.56 -0.21
C ASN A 22 5.75 -10.06 -0.26
N LEU A 23 4.84 -10.91 -0.74
CA LEU A 23 3.42 -10.60 -0.86
C LEU A 23 2.62 -11.54 0.01
N GLN A 24 1.93 -10.99 1.00
CA GLN A 24 1.03 -11.73 1.88
C GLN A 24 -0.35 -11.08 1.83
N ILE A 25 -1.20 -11.61 0.96
CA ILE A 25 -2.54 -11.07 0.73
C ILE A 25 -3.56 -12.13 1.12
N ASP A 26 -4.27 -11.89 2.21
CA ASP A 26 -5.49 -12.62 2.55
C ASP A 26 -6.55 -12.32 1.48
N ASN A 27 -6.83 -13.31 0.64
CA ASN A 27 -7.79 -13.17 -0.44
C ASN A 27 -9.21 -12.89 0.06
N TYR A 28 -9.60 -13.41 1.23
CA TYR A 28 -10.93 -13.20 1.80
C TYR A 28 -11.13 -11.76 2.26
N SER A 29 -10.05 -11.09 2.69
CA SER A 29 -10.08 -9.68 3.13
C SER A 29 -10.54 -8.70 2.03
N LEU A 30 -10.41 -9.09 0.75
CA LEU A 30 -10.73 -8.26 -0.41
C LEU A 30 -12.05 -8.65 -1.13
N VAL A 31 -12.73 -9.70 -0.65
CA VAL A 31 -14.02 -10.14 -1.19
C VAL A 31 -15.11 -9.11 -0.86
N ASN A 32 -16.06 -8.90 -1.78
CA ASN A 32 -17.19 -7.99 -1.62
C ASN A 32 -16.85 -6.51 -1.36
N THR A 33 -15.59 -6.11 -1.60
CA THR A 33 -15.21 -4.70 -1.62
C THR A 33 -15.78 -3.97 -2.84
N SER A 34 -16.09 -2.69 -2.69
CA SER A 34 -16.64 -1.83 -3.72
C SER A 34 -15.63 -1.58 -4.85
N ILE A 35 -16.11 -1.35 -6.07
CA ILE A 35 -15.24 -1.05 -7.22
C ILE A 35 -14.46 0.25 -6.99
N GLU A 36 -15.11 1.23 -6.36
CA GLU A 36 -14.49 2.50 -5.99
C GLU A 36 -13.30 2.28 -5.05
N PHE A 37 -13.48 1.50 -3.99
CA PHE A 37 -12.39 1.16 -3.07
C PHE A 37 -11.23 0.48 -3.78
N ARG A 38 -11.52 -0.52 -4.61
CA ARG A 38 -10.49 -1.27 -5.35
C ARG A 38 -9.67 -0.37 -6.27
N SER A 39 -10.32 0.56 -6.96
CA SER A 39 -9.66 1.54 -7.85
C SER A 39 -8.69 2.43 -7.07
N GLU A 40 -9.12 2.93 -5.91
CA GLU A 40 -8.27 3.78 -5.07
C GLU A 40 -7.13 3.03 -4.41
N LEU A 41 -7.39 1.80 -3.95
CA LEU A 41 -6.36 0.94 -3.40
C LEU A 41 -5.26 0.66 -4.42
N ILE A 42 -5.60 0.37 -5.68
CA ILE A 42 -4.61 0.19 -6.74
C ILE A 42 -3.74 1.45 -6.88
N ARG A 43 -4.35 2.64 -6.90
CA ARG A 43 -3.61 3.90 -7.03
C ARG A 43 -2.67 4.14 -5.85
N VAL A 44 -3.09 3.79 -4.63
CA VAL A 44 -2.24 3.89 -3.44
C VAL A 44 -1.06 2.93 -3.53
N ILE A 45 -1.30 1.67 -3.90
CA ILE A 45 -0.23 0.67 -4.06
C ILE A 45 0.75 1.13 -5.15
N GLN A 46 0.26 1.61 -6.29
CA GLN A 46 1.10 2.12 -7.38
C GLN A 46 1.95 3.33 -6.96
N GLU A 47 1.37 4.28 -6.23
CA GLU A 47 2.10 5.44 -5.72
C GLU A 47 3.19 5.02 -4.72
N ALA A 48 2.86 4.12 -3.79
CA ALA A 48 3.82 3.56 -2.83
C ALA A 48 4.96 2.83 -3.56
N PHE A 49 4.65 1.97 -4.53
CA PHE A 49 5.65 1.27 -5.32
C PHE A 49 6.53 2.23 -6.12
N THR A 50 5.93 3.27 -6.71
CA THR A 50 6.67 4.32 -7.44
C THR A 50 7.63 5.05 -6.52
N ASN A 51 7.21 5.37 -5.30
CA ASN A 51 8.07 6.01 -4.31
C ASN A 51 9.26 5.11 -3.94
N ILE A 52 9.02 3.81 -3.75
CA ILE A 52 10.08 2.84 -3.46
C ILE A 52 11.09 2.78 -4.63
N ILE A 53 10.62 2.56 -5.85
CA ILE A 53 11.47 2.44 -7.05
C ILE A 53 12.32 3.70 -7.26
N LYS A 54 11.71 4.88 -7.14
CA LYS A 54 12.40 6.15 -7.42
C LYS A 54 13.30 6.63 -6.29
N HIS A 55 12.98 6.28 -5.04
CA HIS A 55 13.57 6.96 -3.89
C HIS A 55 14.22 6.03 -2.88
N ALA A 56 13.74 4.81 -2.65
CA ALA A 56 14.19 4.00 -1.53
C ALA A 56 15.60 3.41 -1.73
N LYS A 57 16.03 3.11 -2.96
CA LYS A 57 17.21 2.26 -3.19
C LYS A 57 17.17 0.96 -2.36
N SER A 58 15.98 0.39 -2.19
CA SER A 58 15.73 -0.82 -1.41
C SER A 58 16.09 -2.08 -2.19
N SER A 59 16.34 -3.17 -1.46
CA SER A 59 16.51 -4.52 -2.02
C SER A 59 15.35 -5.45 -1.68
N GLN A 60 14.52 -5.07 -0.70
CA GLN A 60 13.35 -5.82 -0.27
C GLN A 60 12.13 -4.89 -0.22
N VAL A 61 11.00 -5.44 -0.67
CA VAL A 61 9.69 -4.82 -0.60
C VAL A 61 8.69 -5.83 -0.05
N ASP A 62 7.90 -5.40 0.91
CA ASP A 62 6.85 -6.19 1.53
C ASP A 62 5.49 -5.53 1.31
N LEU A 63 4.49 -6.31 0.90
CA LEU A 63 3.08 -5.92 0.87
C LEU A 63 2.27 -6.94 1.65
N TYR A 64 1.65 -6.48 2.73
CA TYR A 64 0.70 -7.24 3.52
C TYR A 64 -0.69 -6.65 3.34
N ILE A 65 -1.68 -7.50 3.07
CA ILE A 65 -3.09 -7.14 3.06
C ILE A 65 -3.82 -8.23 3.84
N TYR A 66 -4.39 -7.87 4.98
CA TYR A 66 -5.04 -8.82 5.86
C TYR A 66 -6.18 -8.17 6.61
N LYS A 67 -7.06 -9.00 7.16
CA LYS A 67 -8.19 -8.56 7.95
C LYS A 67 -7.89 -8.68 9.44
N GLU A 68 -8.26 -7.64 10.19
CA GLU A 68 -8.40 -7.65 11.64
C GLU A 68 -9.90 -7.55 12.00
N ILE A 69 -10.21 -7.53 13.31
CA ILE A 69 -11.58 -7.36 13.78
C ILE A 69 -12.17 -6.07 13.19
N GLU A 70 -13.16 -6.24 12.30
CA GLU A 70 -13.91 -5.17 11.61
C GLU A 70 -13.06 -4.21 10.77
N LYS A 71 -11.82 -4.57 10.43
CA LYS A 71 -10.90 -3.69 9.71
C LYS A 71 -10.10 -4.44 8.64
N LEU A 72 -9.86 -3.76 7.53
CA LEU A 72 -8.84 -4.15 6.55
C LEU A 72 -7.54 -3.41 6.88
N CYS A 73 -6.46 -4.16 7.04
CA CYS A 73 -5.12 -3.66 7.27
C CYS A 73 -4.25 -3.87 6.03
N ILE A 74 -3.53 -2.82 5.64
CA ILE A 74 -2.65 -2.80 4.48
C ILE A 74 -1.32 -2.21 4.92
N ILE A 75 -0.24 -2.95 4.72
CA ILE A 75 1.11 -2.54 5.06
C ILE A 75 1.97 -2.64 3.80
N ILE A 76 2.60 -1.54 3.42
CA ILE A 76 3.58 -1.47 2.34
C ILE A 76 4.89 -1.01 2.94
N LYS A 77 5.93 -1.82 2.84
CA LYS A 77 7.21 -1.56 3.47
C LYS A 77 8.36 -1.81 2.50
N ASP A 78 9.40 -1.00 2.61
CA ASP A 78 10.70 -1.27 2.00
C ASP A 78 11.82 -1.21 3.04
N ASN A 79 12.97 -1.77 2.70
CA ASN A 79 14.19 -1.75 3.53
C ASN A 79 15.25 -0.75 3.04
N GLY A 80 14.84 0.25 2.26
CA GLY A 80 15.74 1.21 1.65
C GLY A 80 16.10 2.35 2.60
N LYS A 81 16.47 3.50 2.03
CA LYS A 81 16.57 4.74 2.78
C LYS A 81 15.17 5.29 3.04
N GLY A 82 14.91 5.71 4.26
CA GLY A 82 13.74 6.52 4.57
C GLY A 82 13.76 7.88 3.87
N PHE A 83 12.71 8.64 4.11
CA PHE A 83 12.69 10.07 3.87
C PHE A 83 13.68 10.72 4.84
N GLY A 84 14.79 11.25 4.32
CA GLY A 84 15.66 12.16 5.06
C GLY A 84 14.94 13.47 5.34
N LEU A 85 15.48 14.61 4.90
CA LEU A 85 14.68 15.85 4.85
C LEU A 85 13.49 15.62 3.91
N ILE A 86 12.27 15.70 4.46
CA ILE A 86 11.03 15.54 3.71
C ILE A 86 10.96 16.63 2.64
N SER A 87 11.05 16.25 1.36
CA SER A 87 10.92 17.18 0.24
C SER A 87 9.44 17.47 -0.06
N LYS A 88 9.17 18.60 -0.74
CA LYS A 88 7.81 18.95 -1.20
C LYS A 88 7.22 17.92 -2.19
N GLN A 89 8.07 17.19 -2.91
CA GLN A 89 7.64 16.11 -3.80
C GLN A 89 7.20 14.88 -2.99
N ASN A 90 7.95 14.52 -1.95
CA ASN A 90 7.61 13.40 -1.05
C ASN A 90 6.24 13.63 -0.41
N THR A 91 5.97 14.86 0.04
CA THR A 91 4.69 15.20 0.69
C THR A 91 3.51 15.12 -0.26
N LEU A 92 3.67 15.44 -1.55
CA LEU A 92 2.55 15.38 -2.50
C LEU A 92 2.05 13.95 -2.72
N GLY A 93 2.96 13.00 -2.97
CA GLY A 93 2.60 11.58 -3.16
C GLY A 93 1.94 10.98 -1.92
N ILE A 94 2.52 11.23 -0.73
CA ILE A 94 1.96 10.80 0.55
C ILE A 94 0.57 11.40 0.79
N ASN A 95 0.40 12.71 0.55
CA ASN A 95 -0.88 13.38 0.73
C ASN A 95 -1.94 12.84 -0.24
N ASN A 96 -1.56 12.52 -1.48
CA ASN A 96 -2.46 11.87 -2.43
C ASN A 96 -2.92 10.51 -1.93
N MET A 97 -2.01 9.66 -1.44
CA MET A 97 -2.38 8.37 -0.85
C MET A 97 -3.33 8.53 0.33
N LYS A 98 -3.00 9.44 1.26
CA LYS A 98 -3.81 9.74 2.43
C LYS A 98 -5.22 10.23 2.06
N ASN A 99 -5.32 11.17 1.12
CA ASN A 99 -6.59 11.74 0.69
C ASN A 99 -7.50 10.72 0.00
N ARG A 100 -6.92 9.82 -0.80
CA ARG A 100 -7.67 8.73 -1.46
C ARG A 100 -8.26 7.75 -0.46
N MET A 101 -7.56 7.48 0.64
CA MET A 101 -8.02 6.57 1.68
C MET A 101 -8.94 7.24 2.70
N LYS A 102 -8.85 8.57 2.86
CA LYS A 102 -9.67 9.36 3.78
C LYS A 102 -11.18 9.17 3.56
N LYS A 103 -11.63 9.04 2.31
CA LYS A 103 -13.06 8.82 2.00
C LYS A 103 -13.60 7.47 2.49
N PHE A 104 -12.73 6.50 2.76
CA PHE A 104 -13.08 5.23 3.40
C PHE A 104 -12.86 5.25 4.91
N GLN A 105 -12.71 6.45 5.52
CA GLN A 105 -12.44 6.63 6.95
C GLN A 105 -11.16 5.92 7.41
N ALA A 106 -10.20 5.78 6.51
CA ALA A 106 -8.95 5.10 6.81
C ALA A 106 -8.08 5.91 7.78
N VAL A 107 -7.44 5.20 8.70
CA VAL A 107 -6.28 5.69 9.44
C VAL A 107 -5.05 5.41 8.59
N PHE A 108 -4.29 6.45 8.27
CA PHE A 108 -3.07 6.38 7.48
C PHE A 108 -1.88 6.79 8.34
N THR A 109 -0.93 5.88 8.51
CA THR A 109 0.31 6.09 9.26
C THR A 109 1.49 5.89 8.32
N LEU A 110 2.48 6.77 8.45
CA LEU A 110 3.74 6.69 7.72
C LEU A 110 4.88 6.67 8.73
N ASN A 111 5.64 5.58 8.72
CA ASN A 111 6.89 5.47 9.47
C ASN A 111 8.04 5.54 8.48
N SER A 112 9.10 6.25 8.84
CA SER A 112 10.28 6.39 7.99
C SER A 112 11.50 6.61 8.85
N ASN A 113 12.54 5.80 8.63
CA ASN A 113 13.82 5.91 9.31
C ASN A 113 14.95 5.46 8.36
N GLU A 114 16.18 5.35 8.85
CA GLU A 114 17.31 4.93 8.03
C GLU A 114 17.22 3.48 7.50
N GLN A 115 16.27 2.69 8.01
CA GLN A 115 16.01 1.30 7.63
C GLN A 115 14.84 1.15 6.65
N GLY A 116 14.22 2.25 6.20
CA GLY A 116 13.23 2.25 5.13
C GLY A 116 11.99 3.05 5.44
N VAL A 117 10.97 2.82 4.62
CA VAL A 117 9.64 3.44 4.75
C VAL A 117 8.60 2.35 4.97
N GLU A 118 7.63 2.64 5.82
CA GLU A 118 6.47 1.80 6.07
C GLU A 118 5.20 2.65 6.03
N VAL A 119 4.29 2.28 5.13
CA VAL A 119 2.94 2.84 5.01
C VAL A 119 1.96 1.84 5.60
N ILE A 120 1.21 2.26 6.61
CA ILE A 120 0.18 1.46 7.26
C ILE A 120 -1.17 2.13 7.04
N ILE A 121 -2.14 1.35 6.55
CA ILE A 121 -3.49 1.81 6.27
C ILE A 121 -4.47 0.84 6.95
N SER A 122 -5.24 1.36 7.90
CA SER A 122 -6.31 0.62 8.60
C SER A 122 -7.64 1.21 8.20
N ILE A 123 -8.54 0.39 7.67
CA ILE A 123 -9.80 0.85 7.08
C ILE A 123 -10.96 0.07 7.70
N PRO A 124 -11.99 0.74 8.26
CA PRO A 124 -13.19 0.06 8.74
C PRO A 124 -13.86 -0.73 7.62
N GLU A 125 -14.21 -1.99 7.87
CA GLU A 125 -14.68 -2.87 6.80
C GLU A 125 -16.04 -2.41 6.21
N ASN A 126 -16.89 -1.81 7.04
CA ASN A 126 -18.19 -1.29 6.62
C ASN A 126 -18.12 -0.15 5.60
N THR A 127 -16.99 0.58 5.51
CA THR A 127 -16.85 1.71 4.56
C THR A 127 -16.40 1.28 3.17
N ILE A 128 -15.91 0.05 3.02
CA ILE A 128 -15.33 -0.47 1.78
C ILE A 128 -16.16 -1.57 1.13
N ARG A 129 -17.20 -2.06 1.81
CA ARG A 129 -18.11 -3.07 1.25
C ARG A 129 -19.01 -2.47 0.18
N LYS A 130 -19.49 -3.32 -0.73
CA LYS A 130 -20.60 -2.96 -1.62
C LYS A 130 -21.85 -2.71 -0.76
N ASN A 131 -22.51 -1.58 -0.96
CA ASN A 131 -23.90 -1.43 -0.53
C ASN A 131 -24.70 -2.47 -1.31
N ILE A 132 -25.30 -3.41 -0.60
CA ILE A 132 -26.27 -4.36 -1.16
C ILE A 132 -27.62 -3.64 -1.23
#